data_AF-A0A430YVY7-F1
#
_entry.id   AF-A0A430YVY7-F1
#
_cell.length_a   1.000
_cell.length_b   1.000
_cell.length_c   1.000
_cell.angle_alpha   90.00
_cell.angle_beta   90.00
_cell.angle_gamma   90.00
#
_symmetry.space_group_name_H-M   'P 1'
#
loop_
_entity.id
_entity.type
_entity.pdbx_description
1 polymer ?
#
loop_
_entity_poly.entity_id
_entity_poly.type
_entity_poly.pdbx_seq_one_letter_code
_entity_poly.pdbx_strand_id
1 'polypeptide(L)' 'MKTIKLLLKIFFVLSVFFIVLIGWAYFELKDNFTAFEQIQKNVMAMNNTEMVEKYNTTDKEKVIRYLILDYLEKNKK' A
#
# COMPACT_ATOMS: atom_id res chain seq x y z
N MET A 1 38.31 21.34 -8.52
CA MET A 1 37.74 20.54 -9.63
C MET A 1 37.75 19.02 -9.41
N LYS A 2 38.81 18.38 -8.88
CA LYS A 2 38.86 16.91 -8.69
C LYS A 2 37.82 16.38 -7.67
N THR A 3 37.63 17.09 -6.55
CA THR A 3 36.64 16.77 -5.51
C THR A 3 35.20 16.86 -5.98
N ILE A 4 34.85 17.86 -6.78
CA ILE A 4 33.50 18.01 -7.36
C ILE A 4 33.16 16.82 -8.28
N LYS A 5 34.12 16.39 -9.11
CA LYS A 5 33.95 15.20 -9.96
C LYS A 5 33.76 13.91 -9.15
N LEU A 6 34.42 13.79 -8.00
CA LEU A 6 34.26 12.64 -7.10
C LEU A 6 32.88 12.63 -6.44
N LEU A 7 32.41 13.78 -5.94
CA LEU A 7 31.09 13.92 -5.34
C LEU A 7 29.96 13.59 -6.32
N LEU A 8 30.06 14.06 -7.57
CA LEU A 8 29.09 13.72 -8.63
C LEU A 8 29.03 12.21 -8.90
N LYS A 9 30.17 11.51 -8.90
CA LYS A 9 30.19 10.05 -9.06
C LYS A 9 29.52 9.33 -7.90
N ILE A 10 29.81 9.74 -6.66
CA ILE A 10 29.20 9.16 -5.46
C ILE A 10 27.69 9.40 -5.46
N PHE A 11 27.25 10.62 -5.78
CA PHE A 11 25.84 10.96 -5.91
C PHE A 11 25.14 10.10 -6.95
N PHE A 12 25.77 9.87 -8.11
CA PHE A 12 25.21 9.04 -9.15
C PHE A 12 25.04 7.58 -8.70
N VAL A 13 26.06 7.01 -8.04
CA VAL A 13 25.99 5.64 -7.49
C VAL A 13 24.88 5.53 -6.45
N LEU A 14 24.78 6.50 -5.52
CA LEU A 14 23.72 6.52 -4.51
C LEU A 14 22.33 6.66 -5.14
N SER A 15 22.20 7.48 -6.18
CA SER A 15 20.93 7.68 -6.89
C SER A 15 20.47 6.41 -7.58
N VAL A 16 21.38 5.69 -8.25
CA VAL A 16 21.07 4.39 -8.87
C VAL A 16 20.63 3.39 -7.80
N PHE A 17 21.35 3.31 -6.68
CA PHE A 17 20.98 2.42 -5.58
C PHE A 17 19.60 2.76 -5.00
N PHE A 18 19.31 4.05 -4.85
CA PHE A 18 18.03 4.53 -4.36
C PHE A 18 16.87 4.17 -5.29
N ILE A 19 17.06 4.28 -6.61
CA ILE A 19 16.05 3.87 -7.60
C ILE A 19 15.76 2.37 -7.50
N VAL A 20 16.80 1.54 -7.35
CA VAL A 20 16.63 0.08 -7.17
C VAL A 20 15.84 -0.22 -5.91
N LEU A 21 16.12 0.46 -4.79
CA LEU A 21 15.37 0.29 -3.54
C LEU A 21 13.91 0.71 -3.68
N ILE A 22 13.62 1.81 -4.37
CA ILE A 22 12.24 2.25 -4.65
C ILE A 22 11.51 1.21 -5.50
N GLY A 23 12.17 0.72 -6.56
CA GLY A 23 11.58 -0.31 -7.43
C GLY A 23 11.26 -1.58 -6.65
N TRP A 24 12.17 -2.04 -5.80
CA TRP A 24 11.94 -3.20 -4.94
C TRP A 24 10.78 -2.98 -3.96
N ALA A 25 10.75 -1.85 -3.26
CA ALA A 25 9.66 -1.51 -2.35
C ALA A 25 8.30 -1.40 -3.08
N TYR A 26 8.29 -0.91 -4.32
CA TYR A 26 7.09 -0.87 -5.15
C TYR A 26 6.57 -2.27 -5.45
N PHE A 27 7.44 -3.21 -5.85
CA PHE A 27 7.03 -4.59 -6.12
C PHE A 27 6.48 -5.26 -4.86
N GLU A 28 7.09 -5.05 -3.70
CA GLU A 28 6.62 -5.61 -2.43
C GLU A 28 5.25 -5.05 -2.00
N LEU A 29 5.00 -3.76 -2.26
CA LEU A 29 3.77 -3.09 -1.82
C LEU A 29 2.63 -3.19 -2.84
N LYS A 30 2.92 -3.47 -4.12
CA LYS A 30 1.92 -3.49 -5.20
C LYS A 30 0.75 -4.43 -4.91
N ASP A 31 1.04 -5.61 -4.37
CA ASP A 31 0.02 -6.61 -4.08
C ASP A 31 -0.88 -6.14 -2.92
N ASN A 32 -0.29 -5.52 -1.89
CA ASN A 32 -1.04 -4.91 -0.80
C ASN A 32 -1.91 -3.74 -1.26
N PHE A 33 -1.41 -2.88 -2.16
CA PHE A 33 -2.21 -1.80 -2.75
C PHE A 33 -3.39 -2.34 -3.55
N THR A 34 -3.17 -3.40 -4.34
CA THR A 34 -4.22 -4.04 -5.14
C THR A 34 -5.30 -4.65 -4.24
N ALA A 35 -4.89 -5.31 -3.16
CA ALA A 35 -5.81 -5.86 -2.16
C ALA A 35 -6.65 -4.76 -1.48
N PHE A 36 -6.03 -3.64 -1.11
CA PHE A 36 -6.74 -2.49 -0.53
C PHE A 36 -7.73 -1.85 -1.51
N GLU A 37 -7.33 -1.69 -2.77
CA GLU A 37 -8.21 -1.17 -3.82
C GLU A 37 -9.43 -2.10 -4.02
N GLN A 38 -9.22 -3.42 -3.98
CA GLN A 38 -10.29 -4.39 -4.10
C GLN A 38 -11.24 -4.36 -2.90
N ILE A 39 -10.71 -4.23 -1.67
CA ILE A 39 -11.51 -4.02 -0.46
C ILE A 39 -12.38 -2.77 -0.61
N GLN A 40 -11.80 -1.65 -1.04
CA GLN A 40 -12.56 -0.41 -1.23
C GLN A 40 -13.65 -0.56 -2.28
N LYS A 41 -13.34 -1.15 -3.46
CA LYS A 41 -14.33 -1.41 -4.51
C LYS A 41 -15.48 -2.27 -4.01
N ASN A 42 -15.18 -3.33 -3.27
CA ASN A 42 -16.20 -4.23 -2.71
C ASN A 42 -17.10 -3.53 -1.70
N VAL A 43 -16.55 -2.70 -0.80
CA VAL A 43 -17.36 -1.94 0.17
C VAL A 43 -18.17 -0.84 -0.48
N MET A 44 -17.63 -0.19 -1.52
CA MET A 44 -18.38 0.83 -2.25
C MET A 44 -19.56 0.23 -3.01
N ALA A 45 -19.42 -0.99 -3.52
CA ALA A 45 -20.49 -1.75 -4.19
C ALA A 45 -21.51 -2.39 -3.23
N MET A 46 -21.17 -2.57 -1.96
CA MET A 46 -22.10 -3.13 -0.96
C MET A 46 -23.29 -2.20 -0.71
N ASN A 47 -24.47 -2.81 -0.59
CA ASN A 47 -25.69 -2.12 -0.20
C ASN A 47 -25.78 -2.00 1.35
N ASN A 48 -26.63 -1.09 1.83
CA ASN A 48 -26.74 -0.81 3.27
C ASN A 48 -27.24 -2.01 4.08
N THR A 49 -28.09 -2.86 3.51
CA THR A 49 -28.62 -4.05 4.18
C THR A 49 -27.50 -5.05 4.48
N GLU A 50 -26.67 -5.35 3.47
CA GLU A 50 -25.51 -6.25 3.60
C GLU A 50 -24.48 -5.72 4.60
N MET A 51 -24.27 -4.39 4.63
CA MET A 51 -23.34 -3.79 5.59
C MET A 51 -23.82 -3.89 7.03
N VAL A 52 -25.12 -3.70 7.26
CA VAL A 52 -25.73 -3.85 8.58
C VAL A 52 -25.73 -5.31 9.03
N GLU A 53 -26.06 -6.25 8.14
CA GLU A 53 -26.08 -7.68 8.47
C GLU A 53 -24.69 -8.22 8.81
N LYS A 54 -23.65 -7.82 8.06
CA LYS A 54 -22.29 -8.37 8.22
C LYS A 54 -21.41 -7.59 9.19
N TYR A 55 -21.57 -6.27 9.25
CA TYR A 55 -20.66 -5.38 9.97
C TYR A 55 -21.35 -4.47 10.99
N ASN A 56 -22.67 -4.61 11.17
CA ASN A 56 -23.48 -3.84 12.11
C ASN A 56 -23.30 -2.31 11.96
N THR A 57 -23.07 -1.85 10.73
CA THR A 57 -22.91 -0.43 10.42
C THR A 57 -23.27 -0.13 8.99
N THR A 58 -23.68 1.10 8.69
CA THR A 58 -23.82 1.63 7.33
C THR A 58 -22.63 2.49 6.91
N ASP A 59 -21.67 2.68 7.83
CA ASP A 59 -20.49 3.50 7.64
C ASP A 59 -19.44 2.72 6.82
N LYS A 60 -19.35 3.04 5.53
CA LYS A 60 -18.41 2.42 4.59
C LYS A 60 -16.95 2.58 5.03
N GLU A 61 -16.59 3.69 5.65
CA GLU A 61 -15.22 3.94 6.10
C GLU A 61 -14.82 2.98 7.23
N LYS A 62 -15.73 2.76 8.19
CA LYS A 62 -15.53 1.77 9.27
C LYS A 62 -15.36 0.37 8.73
N VAL A 63 -16.18 -0.03 7.75
CA VAL A 63 -16.09 -1.36 7.13
C VAL A 63 -14.77 -1.51 6.37
N ILE A 64 -14.36 -0.52 5.58
CA ILE A 64 -13.06 -0.52 4.90
C ILE A 64 -11.91 -0.68 5.90
N ARG A 65 -11.92 0.11 6.99
CA ARG A 65 -10.88 0.06 8.02
C ARG A 65 -10.80 -1.31 8.67
N TYR A 66 -11.94 -1.90 9.01
CA TYR A 66 -12.01 -3.24 9.58
C TYR A 66 -11.39 -4.29 8.65
N LEU A 67 -11.78 -4.27 7.37
CA LEU A 67 -11.28 -5.23 6.37
C LEU A 67 -9.79 -5.05 6.06
N ILE A 68 -9.27 -3.83 6.06
CA ILE A 68 -7.83 -3.56 5.91
C ILE A 68 -7.05 -4.13 7.08
N LEU A 69 -7.53 -3.94 8.32
CA LEU A 69 -6.87 -4.47 9.51
C LEU A 69 -6.87 -6.00 9.53
N ASP A 70 -7.99 -6.64 9.19
CA ASP A 70 -8.09 -8.11 9.07
C ASP A 70 -7.12 -8.66 8.01
N TYR A 71 -7.02 -8.00 6.84
CA TYR A 71 -6.06 -8.37 5.81
C TYR A 71 -4.61 -8.27 6.30
N LEU A 72 -4.26 -7.18 7.00
CA LEU A 72 -2.91 -6.99 7.54
C LEU A 72 -2.57 -8.01 8.64
N GLU A 73 -3.54 -8.40 9.46
CA GLU A 73 -3.34 -9.42 10.50
C GLU A 73 -3.12 -10.81 9.88
N LYS A 74 -3.88 -11.16 8.83
CA LYS A 74 -3.74 -12.42 8.11
C LYS A 74 -2.38 -12.56 7.40
N ASN A 75 -1.86 -11.48 6.82
CA ASN A 75 -0.56 -11.49 6.15
C ASN A 75 0.65 -11.36 7.09
N LYS A 76 0.42 -11.18 8.40
CA LYS A 76 1.48 -11.20 9.42
C LYS A 76 1.72 -12.59 10.03
N LYS A 77 0.82 -13.56 9.81
CA LYS A 77 0.96 -14.97 10.22
C LYS A 77 1.61 -15.78 9.11
#